data_AF-A0A424M1D1-F1
#
_entry.id   AF-A0A424M1D1-F1
#
_cell.length_a   1.000
_cell.length_b   1.000
_cell.length_c   1.000
_cell.angle_alpha   90.00
_cell.angle_beta   90.00
_cell.angle_gamma   90.00
#
_symmetry.space_group_name_H-M   'P 1'
#
loop_
_entity.id
_entity.type
_entity.pdbx_description
1 polymer ?
#
loop_
_entity_poly.entity_id
_entity_poly.type
_entity_poly.pdbx_seq_one_letter_code
_entity_poly.pdbx_strand_id
1 'polypeptide(L)'
;MQSFWRLHRYPILFAVACILFYWSFAYNLVRTDFVKLFMLFGALFFLCYKLIQFEKWNFKFLLIVGILFRLVFLIAEPNLSQDFYRFIWDGELIKNGINPYLYTPDQIMEQGTVSFAGMNELREGMTDLNARHYSNYPPVNQILFALASILGGGSVMGSMIAMRLMVILADLGVLYFGRKLLQNLNKANHMAFWYFLNPLVIIELTGNLHFEGVMLFFFVWALYLISKNKWLWATPIYAISIMVKLMPLMFLPLFIKYLGIKKSVVFYTLIGLGCAALLYPFYSSVFVDNYSETVGLWFSNFEFNSSIYNLVKKIAIAYYEAKPWELIDSYGSMLTKAMVMIVLLIAFLRKNQKLDSVITSMVFALAIYYFLSSTVHPWYVVFLLGFAIFTNYRFPLVWSCTIILSYYAYSNPDYKENLWLLAIEYILVIGFFIYEMIGSRPKKLYFFKK
;
A
#
# COMPACT_ATOMS: atom_id res chain seq x y z
N MET A 1 30.14 -21.02 16.91
CA MET A 1 28.68 -21.26 16.84
C MET A 1 27.98 -21.22 18.20
N GLN A 2 28.44 -21.95 19.24
CA GLN A 2 27.73 -21.99 20.55
C GLN A 2 27.49 -20.62 21.22
N SER A 3 28.42 -19.66 21.08
CA SER A 3 28.25 -18.29 21.62
C SER A 3 27.11 -17.51 20.96
N PHE A 4 26.96 -17.62 19.63
CA PHE A 4 25.86 -16.98 18.88
C PHE A 4 24.50 -17.53 19.31
N TRP A 5 24.38 -18.85 19.42
CA TRP A 5 23.15 -19.51 19.88
C TRP A 5 22.74 -19.11 21.30
N ARG A 6 23.72 -18.96 22.21
CA ARG A 6 23.44 -18.49 23.57
C ARG A 6 22.99 -17.03 23.60
N LEU A 7 23.60 -16.17 22.78
CA LEU A 7 23.27 -14.73 22.73
C LEU A 7 21.91 -14.45 22.07
N HIS A 8 21.54 -15.24 21.05
CA HIS A 8 20.36 -15.01 20.22
C HIS A 8 19.24 -16.03 20.42
N ARG A 9 19.26 -16.80 21.52
CA ARG A 9 18.27 -17.86 21.79
C ARG A 9 16.82 -17.37 21.70
N TYR A 10 16.48 -16.28 22.39
CA TYR A 10 15.11 -15.73 22.37
C TYR A 10 14.73 -15.17 21.00
N PRO A 11 15.55 -14.33 20.33
CA PRO A 11 15.30 -13.93 18.94
C PRO A 11 15.07 -15.09 17.98
N ILE A 12 15.86 -16.16 18.07
CA ILE A 12 15.67 -17.33 17.21
C ILE A 12 14.33 -18.02 17.51
N LEU A 13 13.97 -18.18 18.79
CA LEU A 13 12.66 -18.73 19.17
C LEU A 13 11.50 -17.86 18.67
N PHE A 14 11.61 -16.53 18.76
CA PHE A 14 10.60 -15.62 18.22
C PHE A 14 10.50 -15.72 16.69
N ALA A 15 11.62 -15.85 15.98
CA ALA A 15 11.62 -16.01 14.53
C ALA A 15 10.95 -17.34 14.12
N VAL A 16 11.24 -18.44 14.82
CA VAL A 16 10.58 -19.74 14.58
C VAL A 16 9.07 -19.64 14.86
N ALA A 17 8.68 -19.01 15.98
CA ALA A 17 7.26 -18.81 16.30
C ALA A 17 6.54 -17.96 15.23
N CYS A 18 7.17 -16.89 14.74
CA CYS A 18 6.63 -16.11 13.63
C CYS A 18 6.46 -16.95 12.36
N ILE A 19 7.43 -17.80 12.00
CA ILE A 19 7.30 -18.69 10.83
C ILE A 19 6.09 -19.61 10.99
N LEU A 20 5.90 -20.21 12.17
CA LEU A 20 4.75 -21.08 12.44
C LEU A 20 3.41 -20.32 12.39
N PHE A 21 3.35 -19.09 12.92
CA PHE A 21 2.15 -18.27 12.84
C PHE A 21 1.86 -17.76 11.44
N TYR A 22 2.87 -17.35 10.66
CA TYR A 22 2.69 -17.03 9.25
C TYR A 22 2.26 -18.25 8.44
N TRP A 23 2.77 -19.44 8.76
CA TRP A 23 2.33 -20.68 8.10
C TRP A 23 0.87 -20.98 8.43
N SER A 24 0.47 -20.88 9.70
CA SER A 24 -0.94 -21.02 10.09
C SER A 24 -1.84 -19.98 9.43
N PHE A 25 -1.35 -18.74 9.28
CA PHE A 25 -2.04 -17.67 8.58
C PHE A 25 -2.21 -17.98 7.08
N ALA A 26 -1.14 -18.45 6.43
CA ALA A 26 -1.11 -18.68 4.99
C ALA A 26 -1.91 -19.91 4.55
N TYR A 27 -1.90 -20.99 5.34
CA TYR A 27 -2.42 -22.29 4.90
C TYR A 27 -3.62 -22.80 5.71
N ASN A 28 -3.95 -22.18 6.85
CA ASN A 28 -5.04 -22.66 7.71
C ASN A 28 -6.03 -21.58 8.13
N LEU A 29 -5.81 -20.32 7.79
CA LEU A 29 -6.76 -19.26 8.07
C LEU A 29 -7.83 -19.24 6.98
N VAL A 30 -9.09 -19.04 7.38
CA VAL A 30 -10.18 -18.68 6.46
C VAL A 30 -10.54 -17.22 6.78
N ARG A 31 -10.72 -16.38 5.76
CA ARG A 31 -10.97 -14.93 5.95
C ARG A 31 -12.12 -14.61 6.90
N THR A 32 -13.15 -15.45 6.95
CA THR A 32 -14.33 -15.29 7.81
C THR A 32 -14.04 -15.55 9.29
N ASP A 33 -12.96 -16.28 9.63
CA ASP A 33 -12.54 -16.55 11.01
C ASP A 33 -11.76 -15.35 11.59
N PHE A 34 -12.51 -14.30 11.91
CA PHE A 34 -11.95 -13.06 12.45
C PHE A 34 -11.16 -13.27 13.75
N VAL A 35 -11.59 -14.19 14.62
CA VAL A 35 -10.91 -14.43 15.90
C VAL A 35 -9.51 -14.98 15.65
N LYS A 36 -9.39 -16.00 14.78
CA LYS A 36 -8.09 -16.56 14.42
C LYS A 36 -7.22 -15.53 13.70
N LEU A 37 -7.79 -14.77 12.77
CA LEU A 37 -7.10 -13.69 12.06
C LEU A 37 -6.52 -12.66 13.04
N PHE A 38 -7.35 -12.14 13.94
CA PHE A 38 -6.96 -11.15 14.95
C PHE A 38 -5.86 -11.67 15.88
N MET A 39 -6.01 -12.90 16.39
CA MET A 39 -5.05 -13.51 17.33
C MET A 39 -3.70 -13.79 16.65
N LEU A 40 -3.70 -14.35 15.44
CA LEU A 40 -2.47 -14.59 14.68
C LEU A 40 -1.77 -13.26 14.37
N PHE A 41 -2.50 -12.26 13.88
CA PHE A 41 -1.95 -10.96 13.54
C PHE A 41 -1.36 -10.25 14.77
N GLY A 42 -2.09 -10.24 15.89
CA GLY A 42 -1.62 -9.65 17.15
C GLY A 42 -0.37 -10.33 17.69
N ALA A 43 -0.32 -11.68 17.64
CA ALA A 43 0.86 -12.45 18.05
C ALA A 43 2.07 -12.15 17.16
N LEU A 44 1.88 -12.13 15.83
CA LEU A 44 2.91 -11.75 14.87
C LEU A 44 3.43 -10.33 15.11
N PHE A 45 2.54 -9.36 15.37
CA PHE A 45 2.92 -7.97 15.63
C PHE A 45 3.77 -7.85 16.89
N PHE A 46 3.36 -8.52 17.98
CA PHE A 46 4.12 -8.56 19.21
C PHE A 46 5.51 -9.21 19.03
N LEU A 47 5.58 -10.36 18.35
CA LEU A 47 6.84 -11.07 18.14
C LEU A 47 7.79 -10.32 17.20
N CYS A 48 7.29 -9.73 16.11
CA CYS A 48 8.09 -8.88 15.23
C CYS A 48 8.62 -7.64 15.96
N TYR A 49 7.80 -7.02 16.82
CA TYR A 49 8.25 -5.95 17.71
C TYR A 49 9.40 -6.42 18.60
N LYS A 50 9.28 -7.59 19.25
CA LYS A 50 10.35 -8.15 20.09
C LYS A 50 11.61 -8.45 19.28
N LEU A 51 11.49 -9.03 18.10
CA LEU A 51 12.64 -9.26 17.21
C LEU A 51 13.40 -7.97 16.93
N ILE A 52 12.71 -6.89 16.55
CA ILE A 52 13.36 -5.59 16.34
C ILE A 52 13.97 -5.07 17.64
N GLN A 53 13.27 -5.18 18.78
CA GLN A 53 13.77 -4.71 20.08
C GLN A 53 15.12 -5.36 20.45
N PHE A 54 15.24 -6.69 20.30
CA PHE A 54 16.43 -7.44 20.65
C PHE A 54 17.54 -7.32 19.59
N GLU A 55 17.19 -7.30 18.31
CA GLU A 55 18.14 -7.47 17.20
C GLU A 55 18.29 -6.24 16.31
N LYS A 56 17.82 -5.04 16.72
CA LYS A 56 17.91 -3.80 15.91
C LYS A 56 19.28 -3.48 15.33
N TRP A 57 20.37 -3.95 15.94
CA TRP A 57 21.74 -3.73 15.46
C TRP A 57 22.26 -4.87 14.57
N ASN A 58 21.58 -6.02 14.55
CA ASN A 58 21.96 -7.20 13.80
C ASN A 58 21.24 -7.22 12.44
N PHE A 59 21.77 -6.41 11.51
CA PHE A 59 21.20 -6.28 10.17
C PHE A 59 21.04 -7.64 9.46
N LYS A 60 22.06 -8.49 9.51
CA LYS A 60 22.05 -9.79 8.82
C LYS A 60 20.94 -10.69 9.35
N PHE A 61 20.76 -10.75 10.67
CA PHE A 61 19.69 -11.54 11.27
C PHE A 61 18.30 -11.04 10.86
N LEU A 62 18.03 -9.74 11.01
CA LEU A 62 16.72 -9.17 10.67
C LEU A 62 16.41 -9.27 9.17
N LEU A 63 17.43 -9.15 8.30
CA LEU A 63 17.29 -9.35 6.87
C LEU A 63 16.89 -10.80 6.54
N ILE A 64 17.63 -11.78 7.06
CA ILE A 64 17.36 -13.20 6.79
C ILE A 64 15.97 -13.57 7.31
N VAL A 65 15.64 -13.19 8.54
CA VAL A 65 14.34 -13.47 9.14
C VAL A 65 13.20 -12.86 8.32
N GLY A 66 13.33 -11.61 7.87
CA GLY A 66 12.29 -10.97 7.06
C GLY A 66 12.12 -11.57 5.66
N ILE A 67 13.20 -12.13 5.08
CA ILE A 67 13.10 -12.92 3.84
C ILE A 67 12.38 -14.24 4.11
N LEU A 68 12.77 -14.97 5.18
CA LEU A 68 12.14 -16.24 5.54
C LEU A 68 10.63 -16.09 5.78
N PHE A 69 10.20 -15.02 6.46
CA PHE A 69 8.77 -14.74 6.66
C PHE A 69 8.00 -14.59 5.35
N ARG A 70 8.59 -13.91 4.35
CA ARG A 70 7.99 -13.76 3.03
C ARG A 70 7.95 -15.07 2.26
N LEU A 71 8.99 -15.90 2.37
CA LEU A 71 9.07 -17.19 1.70
C LEU A 71 8.02 -18.21 2.19
N VAL A 72 7.48 -18.06 3.40
CA VAL A 72 6.37 -18.88 3.90
C VAL A 72 5.16 -18.81 2.95
N PHE A 73 4.92 -17.65 2.34
CA PHE A 73 3.78 -17.41 1.45
C PHE A 73 4.03 -17.80 -0.01
N LEU A 74 5.22 -18.27 -0.37
CA LEU A 74 5.64 -18.39 -1.79
C LEU A 74 4.62 -19.16 -2.64
N ILE A 75 4.11 -20.28 -2.13
CA ILE A 75 3.11 -21.15 -2.78
C ILE A 75 1.74 -21.11 -2.10
N ALA A 76 1.49 -20.14 -1.22
CA ALA A 76 0.18 -19.97 -0.60
C ALA A 76 -0.81 -19.36 -1.60
N GLU A 77 -2.10 -19.57 -1.42
CA GLU A 77 -3.11 -18.81 -2.14
C GLU A 77 -3.46 -17.54 -1.35
N PRO A 78 -3.57 -16.35 -1.98
CA PRO A 78 -4.08 -15.15 -1.32
C PRO A 78 -5.46 -15.41 -0.69
N ASN A 79 -5.62 -15.03 0.57
CA ASN A 79 -6.84 -15.34 1.35
C ASN A 79 -7.63 -14.09 1.75
N LEU A 80 -6.99 -12.92 1.80
CA LEU A 80 -7.64 -11.67 2.22
C LEU A 80 -8.15 -10.84 1.04
N SER A 81 -7.59 -11.03 -0.15
CA SER A 81 -7.99 -10.35 -1.38
C SER A 81 -8.08 -11.30 -2.57
N GLN A 82 -8.99 -11.00 -3.48
CA GLN A 82 -9.20 -11.69 -4.76
C GLN A 82 -8.65 -10.89 -5.96
N ASP A 83 -8.06 -9.71 -5.72
CA ASP A 83 -7.60 -8.81 -6.80
C ASP A 83 -6.53 -9.47 -7.69
N PHE A 84 -5.80 -10.45 -7.17
CA PHE A 84 -4.78 -11.17 -7.93
C PHE A 84 -5.32 -11.90 -9.15
N TYR A 85 -6.58 -12.34 -9.15
CA TYR A 85 -7.21 -12.91 -10.34
C TYR A 85 -7.30 -11.87 -11.45
N ARG A 86 -7.68 -10.64 -11.10
CA ARG A 86 -7.72 -9.52 -12.04
C ARG A 86 -6.33 -9.14 -12.54
N PHE A 87 -5.33 -9.17 -11.67
CA PHE A 87 -3.93 -8.92 -12.06
C PHE A 87 -3.47 -9.93 -13.12
N ILE A 88 -3.68 -11.22 -12.88
CA ILE A 88 -3.27 -12.27 -13.82
C ILE A 88 -4.07 -12.16 -15.13
N TRP A 89 -5.38 -11.90 -15.04
CA TRP A 89 -6.23 -11.70 -16.21
C TRP A 89 -5.68 -10.61 -17.13
N ASP A 90 -5.43 -9.41 -16.59
CA ASP A 90 -4.92 -8.31 -17.40
C ASP A 90 -3.52 -8.61 -17.96
N GLY A 91 -2.69 -9.33 -17.20
CA GLY A 91 -1.39 -9.79 -17.66
C GLY A 91 -1.47 -10.77 -18.84
N GLU A 92 -2.41 -11.71 -18.81
CA GLU A 92 -2.69 -12.63 -19.91
C GLU A 92 -3.26 -11.88 -21.13
N LEU A 93 -4.08 -10.83 -20.95
CA LEU A 93 -4.51 -9.98 -22.06
C LEU A 93 -3.33 -9.34 -22.78
N ILE A 94 -2.42 -8.71 -22.04
CA ILE A 94 -1.24 -8.05 -22.62
C ILE A 94 -0.33 -9.05 -23.30
N LYS A 95 -0.11 -10.22 -22.69
CA LYS A 95 0.66 -11.32 -23.28
C LYS A 95 0.09 -11.76 -24.63
N ASN A 96 -1.22 -11.66 -24.83
CA ASN A 96 -1.91 -11.96 -26.07
C ASN A 96 -2.14 -10.73 -26.98
N GLY A 97 -1.50 -9.59 -26.69
CA GLY A 97 -1.61 -8.37 -27.50
C GLY A 97 -2.93 -7.60 -27.35
N ILE A 98 -3.73 -7.93 -26.32
CA ILE A 98 -4.98 -7.25 -26.01
C ILE A 98 -4.75 -6.18 -24.95
N ASN A 99 -5.25 -4.97 -25.22
CA ASN A 99 -5.15 -3.85 -24.30
C ASN A 99 -6.26 -3.95 -23.21
N PRO A 100 -5.92 -4.10 -21.92
CA PRO A 100 -6.88 -4.32 -20.82
C PRO A 100 -7.73 -3.11 -20.48
N TYR A 101 -7.47 -1.95 -21.09
CA TYR A 101 -8.29 -0.74 -20.94
C TYR A 101 -9.45 -0.65 -21.95
N LEU A 102 -9.48 -1.54 -22.96
CA LEU A 102 -10.46 -1.45 -24.05
C LEU A 102 -11.66 -2.39 -23.88
N TYR A 103 -11.47 -3.49 -23.15
CA TYR A 103 -12.49 -4.52 -22.95
C TYR A 103 -12.54 -4.94 -21.48
N THR A 104 -13.74 -5.24 -21.01
CA THR A 104 -13.94 -5.85 -19.69
C THR A 104 -13.74 -7.36 -19.77
N PRO A 105 -13.41 -8.04 -18.66
CA PRO A 105 -13.37 -9.49 -18.63
C PRO A 105 -14.64 -10.17 -19.16
N ASP A 106 -15.83 -9.67 -18.78
CA ASP A 106 -17.12 -10.20 -19.25
C ASP A 106 -17.29 -10.06 -20.77
N GLN A 107 -16.94 -8.90 -21.34
CA GLN A 107 -17.01 -8.69 -22.78
C GLN A 107 -16.12 -9.67 -23.55
N ILE A 108 -14.94 -9.98 -23.02
CA ILE A 108 -14.00 -10.94 -23.64
C ILE A 108 -14.57 -12.36 -23.56
N MET A 109 -15.17 -12.73 -22.43
CA MET A 109 -15.80 -14.04 -22.26
C MET A 109 -16.98 -14.23 -23.23
N GLU A 110 -17.80 -13.19 -23.43
CA GLU A 110 -18.96 -13.23 -24.33
C GLU A 110 -18.56 -13.25 -25.82
N GLN A 111 -17.56 -12.43 -26.20
CA GLN A 111 -17.14 -12.29 -27.60
C GLN A 111 -16.19 -13.39 -28.06
N GLY A 112 -15.47 -14.03 -27.15
CA GLY A 112 -14.44 -15.02 -27.48
C GLY A 112 -13.21 -14.42 -28.18
N THR A 113 -12.91 -13.14 -27.95
CA THR A 113 -11.84 -12.39 -28.64
C THR A 113 -10.46 -12.99 -28.44
N VAL A 114 -10.23 -13.63 -27.29
CA VAL A 114 -8.99 -14.35 -26.95
C VAL A 114 -9.33 -15.51 -26.02
N SER A 115 -8.51 -16.56 -26.01
CA SER A 115 -8.59 -17.67 -25.07
C SER A 115 -7.20 -18.01 -24.56
N PHE A 116 -7.06 -18.24 -23.26
CA PHE A 116 -5.81 -18.62 -22.62
C PHE A 116 -6.06 -19.59 -21.46
N ALA A 117 -5.01 -20.30 -21.04
CA ALA A 117 -5.09 -21.27 -19.95
C ALA A 117 -5.50 -20.60 -18.63
N GLY A 118 -6.42 -21.22 -17.90
CA GLY A 118 -6.93 -20.68 -16.62
C GLY A 118 -7.95 -19.54 -16.76
N MET A 119 -8.39 -19.18 -17.97
CA MET A 119 -9.36 -18.09 -18.17
C MET A 119 -10.64 -18.25 -17.33
N ASN A 120 -11.25 -19.43 -17.30
CA ASN A 120 -12.45 -19.70 -16.47
C ASN A 120 -12.13 -19.58 -14.97
N GLU A 121 -11.01 -20.15 -14.52
CA GLU A 121 -10.56 -20.07 -13.12
C GLU A 121 -10.36 -18.61 -12.69
N LEU A 122 -9.72 -17.79 -13.52
CA LEU A 122 -9.53 -16.36 -13.25
C LEU A 122 -10.86 -15.60 -13.20
N ARG A 123 -11.77 -15.89 -14.13
CA ARG A 123 -13.08 -15.24 -14.19
C ARG A 123 -13.97 -15.61 -13.02
N GLU A 124 -13.98 -16.88 -12.61
CA GLU A 124 -14.74 -17.36 -11.45
C GLU A 124 -14.14 -16.86 -10.13
N GLY A 125 -12.82 -16.70 -10.06
CA GLY A 125 -12.12 -16.20 -8.88
C GLY A 125 -12.26 -14.69 -8.64
N MET A 126 -12.47 -13.89 -9.69
CA MET A 126 -12.65 -12.44 -9.56
C MET A 126 -14.09 -12.05 -9.20
N THR A 127 -14.25 -10.91 -8.54
CA THR A 127 -15.56 -10.34 -8.23
C THR A 127 -16.30 -9.88 -9.49
N ASP A 128 -17.62 -9.84 -9.45
CA ASP A 128 -18.45 -9.28 -10.54
C ASP A 128 -18.08 -7.82 -10.86
N LEU A 129 -17.72 -7.05 -9.84
CA LEU A 129 -17.21 -5.69 -10.03
C LEU A 129 -15.95 -5.70 -10.90
N ASN A 130 -14.96 -6.52 -10.55
CA ASN A 130 -13.73 -6.61 -11.34
C ASN A 130 -14.01 -7.16 -12.76
N ALA A 131 -15.00 -8.03 -12.94
CA ALA A 131 -15.32 -8.60 -14.24
C ALA A 131 -16.06 -7.66 -15.19
N ARG A 132 -16.88 -6.73 -14.67
CA ARG A 132 -17.73 -5.83 -15.45
C ARG A 132 -17.10 -4.48 -15.79
N HIS A 133 -15.92 -4.18 -15.27
CA HIS A 133 -15.26 -2.89 -15.49
C HIS A 133 -13.91 -3.02 -16.18
N TYR A 134 -13.45 -1.93 -16.81
CA TYR A 134 -12.13 -1.85 -17.43
C TYR A 134 -11.03 -1.88 -16.36
N SER A 135 -9.77 -2.05 -16.78
CA SER A 135 -8.66 -2.00 -15.81
C SER A 135 -8.53 -0.60 -15.19
N ASN A 136 -8.45 -0.55 -13.86
CA ASN A 136 -8.09 0.64 -13.08
C ASN A 136 -6.58 0.73 -12.75
N TYR A 137 -5.79 -0.29 -13.10
CA TYR A 137 -4.37 -0.33 -12.79
C TYR A 137 -3.56 0.50 -13.78
N PRO A 138 -2.59 1.32 -13.35
CA PRO A 138 -1.79 2.11 -14.26
C PRO A 138 -0.78 1.27 -15.09
N PRO A 139 -0.20 1.85 -16.17
CA PRO A 139 0.56 1.13 -17.20
C PRO A 139 1.75 0.28 -16.73
N VAL A 140 2.54 0.73 -15.75
CA VAL A 140 3.67 -0.08 -15.27
C VAL A 140 3.16 -1.29 -14.48
N ASN A 141 2.08 -1.16 -13.72
CA ASN A 141 1.49 -2.30 -13.04
C ASN A 141 1.00 -3.34 -14.03
N GLN A 142 0.39 -2.89 -15.13
CA GLN A 142 0.00 -3.73 -16.25
C GLN A 142 1.18 -4.50 -16.88
N ILE A 143 2.32 -3.84 -17.07
CA ILE A 143 3.56 -4.50 -17.54
C ILE A 143 4.05 -5.55 -16.53
N LEU A 144 3.95 -5.29 -15.23
CA LEU A 144 4.33 -6.25 -14.19
C LEU A 144 3.41 -7.48 -14.18
N PHE A 145 2.11 -7.28 -14.41
CA PHE A 145 1.13 -8.36 -14.56
C PHE A 145 1.42 -9.23 -15.79
N ALA A 146 1.75 -8.60 -16.92
CA ALA A 146 2.15 -9.31 -18.13
C ALA A 146 3.43 -10.13 -17.89
N LEU A 147 4.43 -9.54 -17.23
CA LEU A 147 5.66 -10.24 -16.87
C LEU A 147 5.37 -11.44 -15.95
N ALA A 148 4.47 -11.30 -14.97
CA ALA A 148 4.08 -12.39 -14.11
C ALA A 148 3.34 -13.51 -14.86
N SER A 149 2.52 -13.17 -15.85
CA SER A 149 1.80 -14.12 -16.70
C SER A 149 2.75 -14.88 -17.63
N ILE A 150 3.74 -14.19 -18.19
CA ILE A 150 4.82 -14.80 -19.01
C ILE A 150 5.66 -15.77 -18.16
N LEU A 151 6.13 -15.32 -16.99
CA LEU A 151 6.96 -16.14 -16.10
C LEU A 151 6.16 -17.28 -15.44
N GLY A 152 4.85 -17.12 -15.29
CA GLY A 152 3.96 -18.11 -14.70
C GLY A 152 3.67 -19.32 -15.59
N GLY A 153 4.12 -19.31 -16.85
CA GLY A 153 4.03 -20.46 -17.75
C GLY A 153 2.60 -20.88 -18.08
N GLY A 154 1.63 -19.95 -17.97
CA GLY A 154 0.21 -20.24 -18.22
C GLY A 154 -0.54 -20.89 -17.06
N SER A 155 0.00 -20.87 -15.84
CA SER A 155 -0.70 -21.33 -14.62
C SER A 155 -0.93 -20.19 -13.65
N VAL A 156 -2.09 -20.17 -13.00
CA VAL A 156 -2.44 -19.16 -11.97
C VAL A 156 -1.42 -19.18 -10.83
N MET A 157 -1.07 -20.38 -10.33
CA MET A 157 -0.04 -20.55 -9.29
C MET A 157 1.34 -20.03 -9.73
N GLY A 158 1.77 -20.30 -10.96
CA GLY A 158 3.03 -19.78 -11.49
C GLY A 158 3.05 -18.26 -11.53
N SER A 159 1.97 -17.63 -11.97
CA SER A 159 1.84 -16.17 -12.00
C SER A 159 1.80 -15.58 -10.59
N MET A 160 1.14 -16.23 -9.64
CA MET A 160 1.19 -15.86 -8.22
C MET A 160 2.62 -15.88 -7.68
N ILE A 161 3.39 -16.95 -7.93
CA ILE A 161 4.80 -17.05 -7.51
C ILE A 161 5.63 -15.93 -8.15
N ALA A 162 5.45 -15.67 -9.45
CA ALA A 162 6.17 -14.60 -10.14
C ALA A 162 5.86 -13.22 -9.54
N MET A 163 4.59 -12.90 -9.28
CA MET A 163 4.20 -11.66 -8.58
C MET A 163 4.83 -11.57 -7.19
N ARG A 164 4.82 -12.66 -6.40
CA ARG A 164 5.48 -12.67 -5.08
C ARG A 164 6.95 -12.34 -5.17
N LEU A 165 7.66 -12.93 -6.11
CA LEU A 165 9.09 -12.66 -6.28
C LEU A 165 9.32 -11.17 -6.62
N MET A 166 8.49 -10.57 -7.47
CA MET A 166 8.56 -9.13 -7.76
C MET A 166 8.30 -8.26 -6.52
N VAL A 167 7.26 -8.59 -5.74
CA VAL A 167 6.91 -7.86 -4.51
C VAL A 167 8.02 -8.01 -3.45
N ILE A 168 8.57 -9.22 -3.27
CA ILE A 168 9.69 -9.48 -2.35
C ILE A 168 10.93 -8.68 -2.77
N LEU A 169 11.25 -8.64 -4.07
CA LEU A 169 12.36 -7.84 -4.60
C LEU A 169 12.14 -6.34 -4.36
N ALA A 170 10.91 -5.85 -4.56
CA ALA A 170 10.57 -4.47 -4.25
C ALA A 170 10.73 -4.15 -2.76
N ASP A 171 10.27 -5.02 -1.85
CA ASP A 171 10.44 -4.84 -0.41
C ASP A 171 11.92 -4.84 0.02
N LEU A 172 12.76 -5.69 -0.59
CA LEU A 172 14.21 -5.64 -0.42
C LEU A 172 14.79 -4.33 -0.94
N GLY A 173 14.25 -3.82 -2.05
CA GLY A 173 14.55 -2.50 -2.59
C GLY A 173 14.18 -1.37 -1.63
N VAL A 174 12.98 -1.41 -1.01
CA VAL A 174 12.55 -0.46 0.04
C VAL A 174 13.51 -0.51 1.21
N LEU A 175 13.89 -1.70 1.68
CA LEU A 175 14.86 -1.86 2.77
C LEU A 175 16.22 -1.25 2.38
N TYR A 176 16.70 -1.51 1.16
CA TYR A 176 17.99 -1.02 0.68
C TYR A 176 18.03 0.50 0.53
N PHE A 177 17.14 1.07 -0.29
CA PHE A 177 17.09 2.52 -0.52
C PHE A 177 16.57 3.28 0.70
N GLY A 178 15.66 2.70 1.47
CA GLY A 178 15.18 3.26 2.73
C GLY A 178 16.30 3.40 3.75
N ARG A 179 17.17 2.40 3.91
CA ARG A 179 18.36 2.55 4.78
C ARG A 179 19.29 3.65 4.29
N LYS A 180 19.55 3.73 2.99
CA LYS A 180 20.39 4.81 2.43
C LYS A 180 19.76 6.20 2.63
N LEU A 181 18.45 6.32 2.46
CA LEU A 181 17.73 7.55 2.72
C LEU A 181 17.78 7.92 4.20
N LEU A 182 17.58 6.96 5.12
CA LEU A 182 17.74 7.18 6.57
C LEU A 182 19.14 7.72 6.90
N GLN A 183 20.20 7.18 6.30
CA GLN A 183 21.57 7.68 6.48
C GLN A 183 21.71 9.14 6.03
N ASN A 184 21.18 9.48 4.85
CA ASN A 184 21.24 10.86 4.34
C ASN A 184 20.41 11.85 5.17
N LEU A 185 19.35 11.36 5.82
CA LEU A 185 18.51 12.14 6.75
C LEU A 185 19.06 12.11 8.19
N ASN A 186 20.24 11.52 8.42
CA ASN A 186 20.85 11.35 9.74
C ASN A 186 19.93 10.66 10.77
N LYS A 187 19.25 9.59 10.35
CA LYS A 187 18.33 8.77 11.15
C LYS A 187 18.86 7.36 11.32
N ALA A 188 18.39 6.67 12.35
CA ALA A 188 18.87 5.33 12.67
C ALA A 188 18.45 4.29 11.61
N ASN A 189 19.43 3.55 11.07
CA ASN A 189 19.21 2.57 10.00
C ASN A 189 18.24 1.44 10.35
N HIS A 190 18.12 1.10 11.63
CA HIS A 190 17.21 0.06 12.09
C HIS A 190 15.74 0.45 11.92
N MET A 191 15.45 1.74 11.67
CA MET A 191 14.09 2.21 11.43
C MET A 191 13.43 1.52 10.22
N ALA A 192 14.22 1.13 9.21
CA ALA A 192 13.71 0.42 8.05
C ALA A 192 13.10 -0.96 8.40
N PHE A 193 13.51 -1.57 9.51
CA PHE A 193 12.96 -2.86 9.94
C PHE A 193 11.56 -2.75 10.54
N TRP A 194 11.12 -1.56 10.97
CA TRP A 194 9.71 -1.31 11.35
C TRP A 194 8.76 -1.33 10.17
N TYR A 195 9.27 -1.22 8.94
CA TYR A 195 8.54 -1.52 7.72
C TYR A 195 8.77 -2.99 7.32
N PHE A 196 10.03 -3.40 7.18
CA PHE A 196 10.39 -4.68 6.57
C PHE A 196 9.87 -5.91 7.33
N LEU A 197 9.75 -5.84 8.67
CA LEU A 197 9.22 -6.91 9.51
C LEU A 197 7.79 -6.67 9.99
N ASN A 198 7.14 -5.59 9.53
CA ASN A 198 5.77 -5.31 9.94
C ASN A 198 4.82 -6.40 9.39
N PRO A 199 4.00 -7.05 10.22
CA PRO A 199 3.09 -8.09 9.76
C PRO A 199 2.12 -7.62 8.69
N LEU A 200 1.61 -6.38 8.76
CA LEU A 200 0.75 -5.82 7.72
C LEU A 200 1.45 -5.80 6.37
N VAL A 201 2.71 -5.37 6.34
CA VAL A 201 3.51 -5.31 5.10
C VAL A 201 3.70 -6.71 4.53
N ILE A 202 4.05 -7.69 5.36
CA ILE A 202 4.30 -9.06 4.89
C ILE A 202 3.00 -9.71 4.40
N ILE A 203 1.92 -9.60 5.18
CA ILE A 203 0.63 -10.25 4.89
C ILE A 203 -0.03 -9.62 3.67
N GLU A 204 -0.17 -8.29 3.64
CA GLU A 204 -0.89 -7.63 2.54
C GLU A 204 -0.07 -7.67 1.25
N LEU A 205 1.22 -7.34 1.30
CA LEU A 205 2.00 -7.26 0.07
C LEU A 205 2.39 -8.65 -0.44
N THR A 206 3.05 -9.47 0.39
CA THR A 206 3.57 -10.77 -0.06
C THR A 206 2.51 -11.87 -0.01
N GLY A 207 1.70 -11.90 1.07
CA GLY A 207 0.64 -12.87 1.22
C GLY A 207 -0.48 -12.68 0.20
N ASN A 208 -0.97 -11.44 0.08
CA ASN A 208 -2.13 -11.08 -0.74
C ASN A 208 -1.81 -10.34 -2.05
N LEU A 209 -0.53 -10.27 -2.44
CA LEU A 209 -0.07 -9.77 -3.74
C LEU A 209 -0.37 -8.29 -4.01
N HIS A 210 -0.53 -7.47 -2.97
CA HIS A 210 -0.72 -6.04 -3.15
C HIS A 210 0.58 -5.32 -3.59
N PHE A 211 0.48 -4.51 -4.66
CA PHE A 211 1.63 -3.85 -5.33
C PHE A 211 2.06 -2.53 -4.67
N GLU A 212 1.51 -2.17 -3.52
CA GLU A 212 1.84 -0.97 -2.74
C GLU A 212 3.33 -0.91 -2.39
N GLY A 213 3.96 -2.05 -2.12
CA GLY A 213 5.41 -2.14 -1.89
C GLY A 213 6.23 -1.81 -3.13
N VAL A 214 5.75 -2.17 -4.33
CA VAL A 214 6.40 -1.85 -5.61
C VAL A 214 6.33 -0.35 -5.88
N MET A 215 5.15 0.26 -5.68
CA MET A 215 4.99 1.71 -5.74
C MET A 215 5.94 2.40 -4.75
N LEU A 216 5.96 1.96 -3.49
CA LEU A 216 6.79 2.52 -2.44
C LEU A 216 8.29 2.37 -2.73
N PHE A 217 8.73 1.23 -3.29
CA PHE A 217 10.11 1.00 -3.70
C PHE A 217 10.62 2.08 -4.65
N PHE A 218 9.93 2.28 -5.78
CA PHE A 218 10.32 3.30 -6.74
C PHE A 218 10.26 4.69 -6.12
N PHE A 219 9.25 4.97 -5.30
CA PHE A 219 9.13 6.27 -4.64
C PHE A 219 10.29 6.55 -3.68
N VAL A 220 10.64 5.60 -2.81
CA VAL A 220 11.75 5.72 -1.85
C VAL A 220 13.08 5.82 -2.59
N TRP A 221 13.25 5.12 -3.71
CA TRP A 221 14.42 5.28 -4.57
C TRP A 221 14.49 6.71 -5.15
N ALA A 222 13.40 7.25 -5.67
CA ALA A 222 13.34 8.63 -6.14
C ALA A 222 13.69 9.62 -5.01
N LEU A 223 13.14 9.46 -3.80
CA LEU A 223 13.50 10.27 -2.63
C LEU A 223 14.98 10.16 -2.27
N TYR A 224 15.57 8.96 -2.35
CA TYR A 224 17.00 8.78 -2.14
C TYR A 224 17.83 9.56 -3.16
N LEU A 225 17.48 9.53 -4.45
CA LEU A 225 18.16 10.31 -5.48
C LEU A 225 18.02 11.82 -5.25
N ILE A 226 16.82 12.27 -4.88
CA ILE A 226 16.55 13.68 -4.50
C ILE A 226 17.43 14.09 -3.32
N SER A 227 17.54 13.24 -2.28
CA SER A 227 18.39 13.50 -1.11
C SER A 227 19.88 13.63 -1.43
N LYS A 228 20.33 13.07 -2.57
CA LYS A 228 21.70 13.19 -3.09
C LYS A 228 21.84 14.32 -4.12
N ASN A 229 20.86 15.21 -4.22
CA ASN A 229 20.78 16.29 -5.21
C ASN A 229 20.77 15.81 -6.67
N LYS A 230 20.45 14.53 -6.91
CA LYS A 230 20.30 13.92 -8.24
C LYS A 230 18.83 13.94 -8.71
N TRP A 231 18.17 15.08 -8.54
CA TRP A 231 16.72 15.23 -8.76
C TRP A 231 16.29 14.97 -10.21
N LEU A 232 17.14 15.22 -11.21
CA LEU A 232 16.89 14.86 -12.61
C LEU A 232 16.78 13.34 -12.81
N TRP A 233 17.69 12.57 -12.21
CA TRP A 233 17.63 11.10 -12.27
C TRP A 233 16.47 10.52 -11.46
N ALA A 234 15.90 11.30 -10.54
CA ALA A 234 14.72 10.89 -9.79
C ALA A 234 13.43 10.96 -10.61
N THR A 235 13.35 11.81 -11.66
CA THR A 235 12.12 12.00 -12.44
C THR A 235 11.63 10.73 -13.14
N PRO A 236 12.45 9.92 -13.87
CA PRO A 236 11.95 8.68 -14.46
C PRO A 236 11.53 7.66 -13.39
N ILE A 237 12.26 7.57 -12.29
CA ILE A 237 11.95 6.64 -11.19
C ILE A 237 10.63 7.04 -10.49
N TYR A 238 10.40 8.33 -10.32
CA TYR A 238 9.13 8.86 -9.78
C TYR A 238 7.98 8.58 -10.76
N ALA A 239 8.16 8.81 -12.06
CA ALA A 239 7.15 8.50 -13.07
C ALA A 239 6.76 7.01 -13.04
N ILE A 240 7.74 6.10 -12.92
CA ILE A 240 7.49 4.67 -12.73
C ILE A 240 6.64 4.43 -11.48
N SER A 241 6.93 5.08 -10.36
CA SER A 241 6.13 4.94 -9.12
C SER A 241 4.66 5.36 -9.32
N ILE A 242 4.41 6.50 -10.00
CA ILE A 242 3.05 6.96 -10.35
C ILE A 242 2.36 5.94 -11.28
N MET A 243 3.10 5.38 -12.23
CA MET A 243 2.57 4.40 -13.19
C MET A 243 2.49 2.98 -12.62
N VAL A 244 2.91 2.74 -11.37
CA VAL A 244 2.53 1.55 -10.60
C VAL A 244 1.21 1.80 -9.89
N LYS A 245 1.07 2.95 -9.20
CA LYS A 245 -0.17 3.42 -8.56
C LYS A 245 -0.17 4.94 -8.53
N LEU A 246 -1.32 5.58 -8.72
CA LEU A 246 -1.41 7.03 -8.93
C LEU A 246 -1.12 7.88 -7.67
N MET A 247 -1.14 7.28 -6.48
CA MET A 247 -1.01 7.98 -5.19
C MET A 247 0.19 8.94 -5.07
N PRO A 248 1.40 8.63 -5.60
CA PRO A 248 2.56 9.51 -5.54
C PRO A 248 2.38 10.86 -6.26
N LEU A 249 1.39 10.98 -7.16
CA LEU A 249 1.05 12.22 -7.85
C LEU A 249 0.69 13.33 -6.86
N MET A 250 0.02 12.97 -5.77
CA MET A 250 -0.41 13.88 -4.71
C MET A 250 0.76 14.64 -4.07
N PHE A 251 1.99 14.12 -4.12
CA PHE A 251 3.13 14.75 -3.45
C PHE A 251 3.91 15.73 -4.32
N LEU A 252 3.63 15.83 -5.63
CA LEU A 252 4.36 16.74 -6.52
C LEU A 252 4.41 18.18 -6.01
N PRO A 253 3.29 18.80 -5.56
CA PRO A 253 3.31 20.17 -5.07
C PRO A 253 4.22 20.37 -3.85
N LEU A 254 4.44 19.34 -3.03
CA LEU A 254 5.23 19.43 -1.81
C LEU A 254 6.73 19.71 -2.08
N PHE A 255 7.21 19.43 -3.28
CA PHE A 255 8.60 19.69 -3.68
C PHE A 255 8.88 21.13 -4.09
N ILE A 256 7.84 21.98 -4.26
CA ILE A 256 8.02 23.31 -4.86
C ILE A 256 8.98 24.21 -4.08
N LYS A 257 8.87 24.20 -2.74
CA LYS A 257 9.77 24.95 -1.85
C LYS A 257 11.13 24.30 -1.68
N TYR A 258 11.22 22.99 -1.85
CA TYR A 258 12.45 22.23 -1.69
C TYR A 258 13.38 22.40 -2.91
N LEU A 259 12.84 22.29 -4.12
CA LEU A 259 13.60 22.46 -5.36
C LEU A 259 13.69 23.93 -5.80
N GLY A 260 12.74 24.76 -5.38
CA GLY A 260 12.52 26.11 -5.92
C GLY A 260 11.75 26.06 -7.25
N ILE A 261 11.08 27.16 -7.61
CA ILE A 261 10.11 27.20 -8.72
C ILE A 261 10.72 26.72 -10.04
N LYS A 262 11.90 27.23 -10.43
CA LYS A 262 12.55 26.89 -11.70
C LYS A 262 12.83 25.39 -11.85
N LYS A 263 13.44 24.77 -10.83
CA LYS A 263 13.73 23.32 -10.85
C LYS A 263 12.45 22.49 -10.74
N SER A 264 11.45 22.98 -10.01
CA SER A 264 10.17 22.29 -9.84
C SER A 264 9.42 22.18 -11.17
N VAL A 265 9.39 23.24 -11.98
CA VAL A 265 8.81 23.19 -13.33
C VAL A 265 9.48 22.11 -14.17
N VAL A 266 10.81 22.09 -14.23
CA VAL A 266 11.57 21.05 -14.97
C VAL A 266 11.28 19.65 -14.40
N PHE A 267 11.26 19.50 -13.08
CA PHE A 267 10.99 18.24 -12.39
C PHE A 267 9.60 17.71 -12.74
N TYR A 268 8.56 18.57 -12.72
CA TYR A 268 7.19 18.20 -13.05
C TYR A 268 7.04 17.87 -14.54
N THR A 269 7.63 18.67 -15.43
CA THR A 269 7.60 18.41 -16.87
C THR A 269 8.23 17.06 -17.20
N LEU A 270 9.40 16.75 -16.64
CA LEU A 270 10.07 15.47 -16.90
C LEU A 270 9.29 14.27 -16.33
N ILE A 271 8.65 14.41 -15.16
CA ILE A 271 7.77 13.36 -14.63
C ILE A 271 6.55 13.18 -15.52
N GLY A 272 5.92 14.27 -15.98
CA GLY A 272 4.79 14.24 -16.89
C GLY A 272 5.12 13.56 -18.22
N LEU A 273 6.26 13.92 -18.83
CA LEU A 273 6.77 13.27 -20.03
C LEU A 273 7.08 11.79 -19.80
N GLY A 274 7.65 11.43 -18.65
CA GLY A 274 7.88 10.04 -18.28
C GLY A 274 6.59 9.23 -18.15
N CYS A 275 5.55 9.81 -17.51
CA CYS A 275 4.24 9.17 -17.41
C CYS A 275 3.58 9.01 -18.78
N ALA A 276 3.63 10.05 -19.62
CA ALA A 276 3.10 10.01 -20.98
C ALA A 276 3.81 8.94 -21.84
N ALA A 277 5.13 8.82 -21.73
CA ALA A 277 5.91 7.81 -22.44
C ALA A 277 5.56 6.38 -21.99
N LEU A 278 5.33 6.17 -20.69
CA LEU A 278 4.92 4.87 -20.14
C LEU A 278 3.45 4.52 -20.48
N LEU A 279 2.60 5.53 -20.67
CA LEU A 279 1.21 5.36 -21.08
C LEU A 279 1.06 5.12 -22.59
N TYR A 280 1.97 5.68 -23.40
CA TYR A 280 1.88 5.66 -24.87
C TYR A 280 1.59 4.27 -25.48
N PRO A 281 2.21 3.15 -25.04
CA PRO A 281 1.92 1.83 -25.60
C PRO A 281 0.46 1.37 -25.40
N PHE A 282 -0.26 1.95 -24.45
CA PHE A 282 -1.65 1.62 -24.12
C PHE A 282 -2.66 2.63 -24.66
N TYR A 283 -2.20 3.69 -25.33
CA TYR A 283 -3.07 4.76 -25.80
C TYR A 283 -4.03 4.27 -26.87
N SER A 284 -5.29 4.68 -26.73
CA SER A 284 -6.37 4.49 -27.69
C SER A 284 -7.31 5.68 -27.58
N SER A 285 -8.10 5.97 -28.61
CA SER A 285 -9.07 7.08 -28.57
C SER A 285 -10.10 6.93 -27.44
N VAL A 286 -10.47 5.69 -27.11
CA VAL A 286 -11.43 5.38 -26.03
C VAL A 286 -10.78 5.16 -24.66
N PHE A 287 -9.44 5.14 -24.59
CA PHE A 287 -8.71 4.85 -23.34
C PHE A 287 -9.08 5.84 -22.23
N VAL A 288 -9.10 7.15 -22.55
CA VAL A 288 -9.31 8.20 -21.54
C VAL A 288 -10.70 8.08 -20.93
N ASP A 289 -11.71 7.81 -21.74
CA ASP A 289 -13.09 7.67 -21.28
C ASP A 289 -13.24 6.44 -20.38
N ASN A 290 -12.82 5.27 -20.85
CA ASN A 290 -12.90 4.01 -20.10
C ASN A 290 -12.10 4.05 -18.78
N TYR A 291 -10.89 4.59 -18.83
CA TYR A 291 -10.02 4.70 -17.65
C TYR A 291 -10.56 5.70 -16.65
N SER A 292 -11.08 6.86 -17.10
CA SER A 292 -11.66 7.86 -16.21
C SER A 292 -12.96 7.39 -15.57
N GLU A 293 -13.81 6.67 -16.31
CA GLU A 293 -15.02 6.04 -15.79
C GLU A 293 -14.69 5.08 -14.65
N THR A 294 -13.78 4.14 -14.92
CA THR A 294 -13.41 3.13 -13.93
C THR A 294 -12.72 3.76 -12.73
N VAL A 295 -11.71 4.60 -12.95
CA VAL A 295 -11.00 5.27 -11.85
C VAL A 295 -11.96 6.12 -11.02
N GLY A 296 -12.86 6.87 -11.66
CA GLY A 296 -13.90 7.64 -10.97
C GLY A 296 -14.77 6.77 -10.06
N LEU A 297 -15.28 5.64 -10.57
CA LEU A 297 -16.06 4.67 -9.80
C LEU A 297 -15.32 4.21 -8.53
N TRP A 298 -14.05 3.83 -8.67
CA TRP A 298 -13.21 3.35 -7.56
C TRP A 298 -12.91 4.41 -6.49
N PHE A 299 -13.00 5.70 -6.83
CA PHE A 299 -12.82 6.80 -5.87
C PHE A 299 -14.13 7.32 -5.26
N SER A 300 -15.30 7.03 -5.84
CA SER A 300 -16.57 7.64 -5.41
C SER A 300 -17.67 6.67 -4.98
N ASN A 301 -17.53 5.35 -5.18
CA ASN A 301 -18.62 4.38 -4.92
C ASN A 301 -18.30 3.30 -3.87
N PHE A 302 -17.14 3.36 -3.22
CA PHE A 302 -16.73 2.37 -2.22
C PHE A 302 -16.74 2.92 -0.80
N GLU A 303 -17.21 2.07 0.11
CA GLU A 303 -17.14 2.29 1.55
C GLU A 303 -16.47 1.08 2.21
N PHE A 304 -15.34 1.31 2.86
CA PHE A 304 -14.69 0.30 3.67
C PHE A 304 -13.71 0.95 4.65
N ASN A 305 -13.80 0.58 5.91
CA ASN A 305 -13.06 1.14 7.03
C ASN A 305 -12.98 2.67 6.96
N SER A 306 -14.14 3.33 7.02
CA SER A 306 -14.18 4.79 6.95
C SER A 306 -14.28 5.43 8.34
N SER A 307 -13.62 6.56 8.54
CA SER A 307 -13.68 7.32 9.80
C SER A 307 -14.64 8.50 9.73
N ILE A 308 -14.16 9.65 9.26
CA ILE A 308 -14.95 10.89 9.23
C ILE A 308 -16.16 10.73 8.30
N TYR A 309 -16.01 9.99 7.20
CA TYR A 309 -17.12 9.70 6.29
C TYR A 309 -18.26 8.95 6.99
N ASN A 310 -18.00 7.94 7.83
CA ASN A 310 -19.04 7.25 8.60
C ASN A 310 -19.84 8.20 9.51
N LEU A 311 -19.17 9.19 10.12
CA LEU A 311 -19.85 10.23 10.91
C LEU A 311 -20.70 11.15 10.02
N VAL A 312 -20.14 11.63 8.91
CA VAL A 312 -20.85 12.48 7.93
C VAL A 312 -22.08 11.76 7.40
N LYS A 313 -21.94 10.50 6.97
CA LYS A 313 -23.03 9.65 6.50
C LYS A 313 -24.12 9.49 7.54
N LYS A 314 -23.77 9.19 8.79
CA LYS A 314 -24.75 9.06 9.87
C LYS A 314 -25.53 10.36 10.11
N ILE A 315 -24.85 11.51 10.11
CA ILE A 315 -25.50 12.83 10.30
C ILE A 315 -26.39 13.17 9.10
N ALA A 316 -25.87 13.01 7.88
CA ALA A 316 -26.57 13.34 6.64
C ALA A 316 -27.86 12.52 6.48
N ILE A 317 -27.82 11.23 6.76
CA ILE A 317 -29.00 10.36 6.68
C ILE A 317 -29.99 10.70 7.80
N ALA A 318 -29.52 10.85 9.04
CA ALA A 318 -30.40 10.99 10.20
C ALA A 318 -31.08 12.37 10.30
N TYR A 319 -30.42 13.44 9.84
CA TYR A 319 -30.89 14.82 10.04
C TYR A 319 -31.21 15.58 8.74
N TYR A 320 -30.76 15.08 7.59
CA TYR A 320 -30.91 15.76 6.30
C TYR A 320 -31.55 14.88 5.21
N GLU A 321 -32.06 13.70 5.58
CA GLU A 321 -32.71 12.74 4.67
C GLU A 321 -31.87 12.40 3.43
N ALA A 322 -30.54 12.48 3.57
CA ALA A 322 -29.62 12.25 2.46
C ALA A 322 -29.67 10.79 2.01
N LYS A 323 -29.75 10.57 0.69
CA LYS A 323 -29.66 9.24 0.11
C LYS A 323 -28.20 8.77 0.11
N PRO A 324 -27.88 7.57 0.62
CA PRO A 324 -26.49 7.10 0.73
C PRO A 324 -25.70 7.11 -0.58
N TRP A 325 -26.33 6.72 -1.70
CA TRP A 325 -25.68 6.63 -3.02
C TRP A 325 -25.39 8.00 -3.66
N GLU A 326 -26.23 9.00 -3.43
CA GLU A 326 -25.97 10.38 -3.87
C GLU A 326 -24.91 11.05 -2.97
N LEU A 327 -24.92 10.70 -1.68
CA LEU A 327 -23.98 11.24 -0.70
C LEU A 327 -22.54 10.79 -0.98
N ILE A 328 -22.32 9.50 -1.24
CA ILE A 328 -20.97 8.99 -1.45
C ILE A 328 -20.30 9.59 -2.69
N ASP A 329 -21.05 9.75 -3.78
CA ASP A 329 -20.53 10.31 -5.03
C ASP A 329 -20.16 11.80 -4.86
N SER A 330 -21.08 12.57 -4.28
CA SER A 330 -20.81 13.98 -3.97
C SER A 330 -19.66 14.16 -2.98
N TYR A 331 -19.58 13.29 -1.96
CA TYR A 331 -18.48 13.29 -1.00
C TYR A 331 -17.13 13.00 -1.65
N GLY A 332 -17.03 12.01 -2.54
CA GLY A 332 -15.79 11.69 -3.27
C GLY A 332 -15.28 12.86 -4.13
N SER A 333 -16.20 13.54 -4.84
CA SER A 333 -15.88 14.76 -5.60
C SER A 333 -15.40 15.90 -4.70
N MET A 334 -16.06 16.12 -3.55
CA MET A 334 -15.66 17.12 -2.57
C MET A 334 -14.31 16.79 -1.93
N LEU A 335 -14.08 15.52 -1.57
CA LEU A 335 -12.83 15.04 -1.01
C LEU A 335 -11.65 15.32 -1.95
N THR A 336 -11.82 15.04 -3.24
CA THR A 336 -10.77 15.29 -4.25
C THR A 336 -10.38 16.77 -4.27
N LYS A 337 -11.37 17.67 -4.34
CA LYS A 337 -11.15 19.13 -4.31
C LYS A 337 -10.52 19.60 -3.00
N ALA A 338 -11.02 19.08 -1.87
CA ALA A 338 -10.49 19.38 -0.55
C ALA A 338 -9.02 18.94 -0.42
N MET A 339 -8.67 17.76 -0.92
CA MET A 339 -7.30 17.25 -0.88
C MET A 339 -6.34 18.05 -1.75
N VAL A 340 -6.75 18.48 -2.95
CA VAL A 340 -5.95 19.41 -3.76
C VAL A 340 -5.67 20.68 -2.96
N MET A 341 -6.70 21.28 -2.35
CA MET A 341 -6.53 22.47 -1.52
C MET A 341 -5.61 22.21 -0.31
N ILE A 342 -5.82 21.14 0.44
CA ILE A 342 -5.02 20.76 1.62
C ILE A 342 -3.55 20.56 1.23
N VAL A 343 -3.28 19.84 0.14
CA VAL A 343 -1.92 19.61 -0.35
C VAL A 343 -1.25 20.91 -0.76
N LEU A 344 -1.96 21.81 -1.47
CA LEU A 344 -1.44 23.13 -1.82
C LEU A 344 -1.16 23.98 -0.57
N LEU A 345 -2.07 23.99 0.41
CA LEU A 345 -1.86 24.66 1.69
C LEU A 345 -0.64 24.09 2.41
N ILE A 346 -0.47 22.77 2.47
CA ILE A 346 0.72 22.13 3.05
C ILE A 346 1.99 22.51 2.27
N ALA A 347 1.95 22.52 0.94
CA ALA A 347 3.07 22.88 0.07
C ALA A 347 3.52 24.33 0.30
N PHE A 348 2.58 25.26 0.39
CA PHE A 348 2.84 26.70 0.42
C PHE A 348 2.89 27.32 1.82
N LEU A 349 2.29 26.71 2.85
CA LEU A 349 2.33 27.24 4.23
C LEU A 349 3.42 26.60 5.08
N ARG A 350 3.70 25.29 4.92
CA ARG A 350 4.80 24.66 5.69
C ARG A 350 6.18 25.06 5.17
N LYS A 351 7.17 24.95 6.06
CA LYS A 351 8.59 25.19 5.78
C LYS A 351 9.24 23.97 5.10
N ASN A 352 8.79 23.66 3.88
CA ASN A 352 9.27 22.51 3.09
C ASN A 352 10.61 22.78 2.37
N GLN A 353 11.56 23.47 3.00
CA GLN A 353 12.90 23.73 2.42
C GLN A 353 13.89 22.58 2.65
N LYS A 354 13.61 21.67 3.60
CA LYS A 354 14.43 20.48 3.89
C LYS A 354 13.66 19.22 3.55
N LEU A 355 14.36 18.18 3.11
CA LEU A 355 13.72 16.92 2.70
C LEU A 355 12.97 16.25 3.86
N ASP A 356 13.49 16.31 5.09
CA ASP A 356 12.77 15.84 6.30
C ASP A 356 11.38 16.48 6.44
N SER A 357 11.28 17.78 6.14
CA SER A 357 10.03 18.54 6.23
C SER A 357 9.08 18.15 5.10
N VAL A 358 9.59 17.94 3.89
CA VAL A 358 8.82 17.42 2.74
C VAL A 358 8.24 16.04 3.06
N ILE A 359 9.05 15.09 3.57
CA ILE A 359 8.58 13.75 3.93
C ILE A 359 7.55 13.80 5.06
N THR A 360 7.75 14.69 6.04
CA THR A 360 6.75 14.92 7.10
C THR A 360 5.44 15.48 6.52
N SER A 361 5.51 16.33 5.49
CA SER A 361 4.33 16.84 4.78
C SER A 361 3.62 15.74 3.97
N MET A 362 4.36 14.77 3.43
CA MET A 362 3.77 13.58 2.77
C MET A 362 2.99 12.72 3.77
N VAL A 363 3.55 12.47 4.96
CA VAL A 363 2.86 11.74 6.05
C VAL A 363 1.54 12.44 6.41
N PHE A 364 1.54 13.77 6.55
CA PHE A 364 0.33 14.52 6.87
C PHE A 364 -0.69 14.51 5.75
N ALA A 365 -0.26 14.72 4.50
CA ALA A 365 -1.16 14.68 3.36
C ALA A 365 -1.85 13.31 3.22
N LEU A 366 -1.09 12.20 3.37
CA LEU A 366 -1.65 10.85 3.37
C LEU A 366 -2.57 10.58 4.54
N ALA A 367 -2.18 10.95 5.76
CA ALA A 367 -2.99 10.70 6.94
C ALA A 367 -4.33 11.46 6.86
N ILE A 368 -4.30 12.73 6.45
CA ILE A 368 -5.50 13.53 6.26
C ILE A 368 -6.38 12.91 5.16
N TYR A 369 -5.79 12.49 4.04
CA TYR A 369 -6.54 11.79 2.99
C TYR A 369 -7.24 10.54 3.52
N TYR A 370 -6.52 9.67 4.26
CA TYR A 370 -7.12 8.44 4.79
C TYR A 370 -8.13 8.70 5.92
N PHE A 371 -7.97 9.74 6.73
CA PHE A 371 -8.99 10.12 7.72
C PHE A 371 -10.27 10.67 7.08
N LEU A 372 -10.15 11.27 5.89
CA LEU A 372 -11.29 11.80 5.14
C LEU A 372 -11.80 10.84 4.06
N SER A 373 -11.15 9.69 3.83
CA SER A 373 -11.57 8.76 2.79
C SER A 373 -12.82 7.98 3.22
N SER A 374 -13.71 7.69 2.27
CA SER A 374 -14.78 6.70 2.45
C SER A 374 -14.23 5.27 2.42
N THR A 375 -13.03 5.05 1.88
CA THR A 375 -12.39 3.74 1.77
C THR A 375 -10.93 3.77 2.23
N VAL A 376 -10.59 2.96 3.23
CA VAL A 376 -9.23 2.73 3.74
C VAL A 376 -8.95 1.23 3.85
N HIS A 377 -8.56 0.63 2.73
CA HIS A 377 -8.12 -0.75 2.76
C HIS A 377 -6.79 -0.93 3.54
N PRO A 378 -6.55 -2.09 4.17
CA PRO A 378 -5.41 -2.28 5.05
C PRO A 378 -4.05 -2.06 4.37
N TRP A 379 -3.92 -2.49 3.12
CA TRP A 379 -2.72 -2.27 2.32
C TRP A 379 -2.42 -0.78 2.05
N TYR A 380 -3.40 0.13 2.07
CA TYR A 380 -3.14 1.57 1.91
C TYR A 380 -2.30 2.15 3.05
N VAL A 381 -2.45 1.62 4.27
CA VAL A 381 -1.69 2.04 5.45
C VAL A 381 -0.19 1.69 5.30
N VAL A 382 0.15 0.69 4.49
CA VAL A 382 1.55 0.33 4.21
C VAL A 382 2.32 1.49 3.60
N PHE A 383 1.70 2.26 2.70
CA PHE A 383 2.34 3.42 2.09
C PHE A 383 2.61 4.53 3.12
N LEU A 384 1.65 4.80 4.01
CA LEU A 384 1.81 5.76 5.11
C LEU A 384 2.90 5.31 6.10
N LEU A 385 2.91 4.03 6.48
CA LEU A 385 3.95 3.42 7.32
C LEU A 385 5.34 3.54 6.67
N GLY A 386 5.42 3.33 5.35
CA GLY A 386 6.63 3.47 4.55
C GLY A 386 7.28 4.85 4.64
N PHE A 387 6.49 5.91 4.80
CA PHE A 387 7.04 7.26 5.07
C PHE A 387 7.32 7.51 6.55
N ALA A 388 6.50 6.94 7.43
CA ALA A 388 6.60 7.14 8.87
C ALA A 388 7.99 6.77 9.41
N ILE A 389 8.64 5.74 8.85
CA ILE A 389 10.00 5.31 9.26
C ILE A 389 11.06 6.42 9.11
N PHE A 390 10.85 7.37 8.17
CA PHE A 390 11.75 8.50 7.95
C PHE A 390 11.38 9.72 8.80
N THR A 391 10.28 9.68 9.56
CA THR A 391 9.84 10.80 10.40
C THR A 391 9.92 10.45 11.88
N ASN A 392 9.55 11.40 12.74
CA ASN A 392 9.38 11.16 14.17
C ASN A 392 7.95 10.74 14.54
N TYR A 393 7.02 10.73 13.59
CA TYR A 393 5.63 10.32 13.80
C TYR A 393 5.52 8.80 13.71
N ARG A 394 4.80 8.22 14.67
CA ARG A 394 4.67 6.78 14.92
C ARG A 394 3.22 6.33 14.97
N PHE A 395 2.24 7.23 14.92
CA PHE A 395 0.83 6.85 14.73
C PHE A 395 0.58 5.90 13.55
N PRO A 396 1.34 5.90 12.42
CA PRO A 396 1.13 4.91 11.36
C PRO A 396 1.53 3.49 11.77
N LEU A 397 2.45 3.34 12.73
CA LEU A 397 2.77 2.04 13.31
C LEU A 397 1.61 1.53 14.16
N VAL A 398 0.97 2.42 14.93
CA VAL A 398 -0.26 2.11 15.67
C VAL A 398 -1.36 1.70 14.68
N TRP A 399 -1.55 2.47 13.62
CA TRP A 399 -2.53 2.15 12.58
C TRP A 399 -2.25 0.80 11.93
N SER A 400 -0.99 0.49 11.61
CA SER A 400 -0.65 -0.82 11.05
C SER A 400 -0.96 -2.01 11.97
N CYS A 401 -1.09 -1.77 13.29
CA CYS A 401 -1.50 -2.78 14.26
C CYS A 401 -3.04 -2.86 14.35
N THR A 402 -3.71 -1.72 14.41
CA THR A 402 -5.16 -1.66 14.69
C THR A 402 -6.03 -1.87 13.45
N ILE A 403 -5.49 -1.63 12.25
CA ILE A 403 -6.20 -1.77 10.96
C ILE A 403 -6.79 -3.17 10.74
N ILE A 404 -6.27 -4.18 11.44
CA ILE A 404 -6.78 -5.55 11.37
C ILE A 404 -8.23 -5.66 11.88
N LEU A 405 -8.69 -4.73 12.70
CA LEU A 405 -10.05 -4.68 13.22
C LEU A 405 -11.09 -4.50 12.10
N SER A 406 -10.72 -3.86 10.99
CA SER A 406 -11.61 -3.70 9.84
C SER A 406 -11.97 -5.04 9.17
N TYR A 407 -11.15 -6.08 9.31
CA TYR A 407 -11.46 -7.41 8.76
C TYR A 407 -12.67 -8.08 9.40
N TYR A 408 -13.17 -7.57 10.53
CA TYR A 408 -14.43 -8.05 11.09
C TYR A 408 -15.57 -7.95 10.08
N ALA A 409 -15.53 -6.98 9.14
CA ALA A 409 -16.51 -6.87 8.07
C ALA A 409 -16.65 -8.17 7.27
N TYR A 410 -15.55 -8.90 7.04
CA TYR A 410 -15.57 -10.16 6.29
C TYR A 410 -16.02 -11.39 7.11
N SER A 411 -16.32 -11.22 8.40
CA SER A 411 -16.83 -12.33 9.24
C SER A 411 -18.31 -12.64 9.02
N ASN A 412 -19.01 -11.80 8.25
CA ASN A 412 -20.42 -11.96 7.92
C ASN A 412 -20.65 -11.88 6.40
N PRO A 413 -21.71 -12.52 5.86
CA PRO A 413 -21.97 -12.57 4.41
C PRO A 413 -22.24 -11.20 3.77
N ASP A 414 -22.77 -10.25 4.55
CA ASP A 414 -23.17 -8.92 4.08
C ASP A 414 -22.01 -7.91 4.05
N TYR A 415 -20.80 -8.34 4.41
CA TYR A 415 -19.62 -7.48 4.55
C TYR A 415 -19.82 -6.28 5.48
N LYS A 416 -20.70 -6.42 6.48
CA LYS A 416 -21.12 -5.33 7.35
C LYS A 416 -20.04 -4.98 8.38
N GLU A 417 -19.68 -3.71 8.43
CA GLU A 417 -18.71 -3.19 9.39
C GLU A 417 -19.24 -3.13 10.82
N ASN A 418 -18.34 -3.29 11.80
CA ASN A 418 -18.64 -3.04 13.20
C ASN A 418 -18.10 -1.68 13.63
N LEU A 419 -19.01 -0.70 13.73
CA LEU A 419 -18.67 0.68 14.08
C LEU A 419 -17.98 0.83 15.45
N TRP A 420 -18.18 -0.09 16.40
CA TRP A 420 -17.46 -0.07 17.68
C TRP A 420 -16.00 -0.46 17.51
N LEU A 421 -15.71 -1.49 16.72
CA LEU A 421 -14.34 -1.88 16.41
C LEU A 421 -13.61 -0.79 15.61
N LEU A 422 -14.29 -0.18 14.64
CA LEU A 422 -13.74 0.96 13.90
C LEU A 422 -13.53 2.18 14.81
N ALA A 423 -14.44 2.44 15.75
CA ALA A 423 -14.25 3.52 16.72
C ALA A 423 -13.00 3.26 17.59
N ILE A 424 -12.76 2.02 18.04
CA ILE A 424 -11.55 1.66 18.78
C ILE A 424 -10.30 1.90 17.91
N GLU A 425 -10.30 1.43 16.67
CA GLU A 425 -9.20 1.67 15.72
C GLU A 425 -8.89 3.17 15.60
N TYR A 426 -9.89 3.98 15.24
CA TYR A 426 -9.69 5.39 14.96
C TYR A 426 -9.44 6.24 16.21
N ILE A 427 -10.02 5.91 17.37
CA ILE A 427 -9.68 6.59 18.64
C ILE A 427 -8.20 6.38 18.97
N LEU A 428 -7.67 5.16 18.79
CA LEU A 428 -6.27 4.88 19.03
C LEU A 428 -5.36 5.61 18.03
N VAL A 429 -5.70 5.57 16.74
CA VAL A 429 -4.88 6.18 15.68
C VAL A 429 -4.92 7.71 15.76
N ILE A 430 -6.10 8.31 15.80
CA ILE A 430 -6.28 9.77 15.84
C ILE A 430 -5.81 10.31 17.20
N GLY A 431 -6.09 9.61 18.30
CA GLY A 431 -5.61 9.97 19.63
C GLY A 431 -4.07 9.99 19.69
N PHE A 432 -3.41 8.98 19.13
CA PHE A 432 -1.94 8.96 19.07
C PHE A 432 -1.39 10.02 18.10
N PHE A 433 -2.04 10.27 16.97
CA PHE A 433 -1.70 11.36 16.05
C PHE A 433 -1.77 12.72 16.75
N ILE A 434 -2.87 13.03 17.45
CA ILE A 434 -3.04 14.28 18.22
C ILE A 434 -1.98 14.38 19.33
N TYR A 435 -1.73 13.29 20.05
CA TYR A 435 -0.67 13.23 21.06
C TYR A 435 0.71 13.60 20.49
N GLU A 436 1.07 13.05 19.32
CA GLU A 436 2.34 13.38 18.65
C GLU A 436 2.39 14.82 18.12
N MET A 437 1.24 15.37 17.70
CA MET A 437 1.13 16.76 17.24
C MET A 437 1.29 17.78 18.37
N ILE A 438 0.71 17.51 19.55
CA ILE A 438 0.79 18.39 20.72
C ILE A 438 2.15 18.24 21.43
N GLY A 439 2.73 17.04 21.42
CA GLY A 439 4.01 16.74 22.06
C GLY A 439 5.21 17.29 21.28
N SER A 440 5.65 18.52 21.59
CA SER A 440 6.73 19.23 20.85
C SER A 440 8.16 18.68 20.98
N ARG A 441 8.40 17.40 21.33
CA ARG A 441 9.75 16.81 21.43
C ARG A 441 9.77 15.35 20.97
N PRO A 442 10.89 14.86 20.39
CA PRO A 442 11.09 13.44 20.09
C PRO A 442 11.12 12.65 21.40
N LYS A 443 9.94 12.22 21.85
CA LYS A 443 9.83 11.26 22.95
C LYS A 443 10.20 9.91 22.35
N LYS A 444 11.38 9.38 22.72
CA LYS A 444 11.73 7.98 22.48
C LYS A 444 10.54 7.13 22.94
N LEU A 445 10.07 6.22 22.09
CA LEU A 445 9.07 5.21 22.45
C LEU A 445 9.65 4.29 23.53
N TYR A 446 9.65 4.74 24.78
CA TYR A 446 9.70 3.86 25.94
C TYR A 446 8.26 3.53 26.25
N PHE A 447 7.73 2.49 25.60
CA PHE A 447 6.34 2.09 25.77
C PHE A 447 5.99 1.76 27.22
N PHE A 448 6.96 1.38 28.05
CA PHE A 448 6.80 1.28 29.50
C PHE A 448 8.17 1.61 30.12
N LYS A 449 8.20 2.51 31.12
CA LYS A 449 9.34 2.58 32.03
C LYS A 449 9.35 1.27 32.84
N LYS A 450 10.57 0.80 33.13
CA LYS A 450 10.92 -0.43 33.84
C LYS A 450 9.89 -0.91 34.85
#